data_AF-A0A0Q5RB95-F1
#
_entry.id   AF-A0A0Q5RB95-F1
#
_cell.length_a   1.000
_cell.length_b   1.000
_cell.length_c   1.000
_cell.angle_alpha   90.00
_cell.angle_beta   90.00
_cell.angle_gamma   90.00
#
_symmetry.space_group_name_H-M   'P 1'
#
loop_
_entity.id
_entity.type
_entity.pdbx_description
1 polymer ?
#
loop_
_entity_poly.entity_id
_entity_poly.type
_entity_poly.pdbx_seq_one_letter_code
_entity_poly.pdbx_strand_id
1 'polypeptide(L)'
;MTTYPLSESATIYSVDASGAASSDILGQGTLEDCVAIVAGLSADKQKSISIQMDSLDLQFGPQEAGELLHFLREESAGLSNNEIIEIKSSDL
;
A
#
# COMPACT_ATOMS: atom_id res chain seq x y z
N MET A 1 15.56 -16.36 6.62
CA MET A 1 14.52 -16.32 5.57
C MET A 1 14.25 -14.86 5.30
N THR A 2 14.60 -14.37 4.11
CA THR A 2 14.20 -13.04 3.64
C THR A 2 12.75 -13.17 3.17
N THR A 3 11.80 -12.74 3.99
CA THR A 3 10.41 -12.61 3.53
C THR A 3 10.39 -11.51 2.47
N TYR A 4 9.89 -11.85 1.28
CA TYR A 4 9.61 -10.88 0.24
C TYR A 4 8.25 -10.26 0.56
N PRO A 5 8.18 -8.96 0.90
CA PRO A 5 6.93 -8.30 1.26
C PRO A 5 5.94 -8.28 0.11
N LEU A 6 6.42 -8.39 -1.14
CA LEU A 6 5.58 -8.51 -2.32
C LEU A 6 4.60 -9.67 -2.25
N SER A 7 4.99 -10.79 -1.62
CA SER A 7 4.13 -11.97 -1.47
C SER A 7 3.17 -11.87 -0.29
N GLU A 8 3.25 -10.80 0.51
CA GLU A 8 2.37 -10.62 1.65
C GLU A 8 1.01 -10.08 1.24
N SER A 9 0.00 -10.52 1.98
CA SER A 9 -1.38 -10.18 1.71
C SER A 9 -1.66 -8.76 2.22
N ALA A 10 -2.20 -7.92 1.34
CA ALA A 10 -2.56 -6.56 1.62
C ALA A 10 -4.00 -6.28 1.18
N THR A 11 -4.69 -5.43 1.95
CA THR A 11 -6.05 -4.99 1.69
C THR A 11 -6.06 -3.49 1.45
N ILE A 12 -6.70 -3.06 0.37
CA ILE A 12 -6.87 -1.65 0.02
C ILE A 12 -8.24 -1.20 0.51
N TYR A 13 -8.24 -0.15 1.32
CA TYR A 13 -9.42 0.54 1.80
C TYR A 13 -9.55 1.89 1.11
N SER A 14 -10.76 2.31 0.80
CA SER A 14 -10.99 3.72 0.46
C SER A 14 -10.92 4.59 1.71
N VAL A 15 -10.44 5.81 1.55
CA VAL A 15 -10.34 6.78 2.63
C VAL A 15 -11.33 7.90 2.34
N ASP A 16 -12.16 8.22 3.33
CA ASP A 16 -13.12 9.34 3.19
C ASP A 16 -12.38 10.68 3.31
N ALA A 17 -13.05 11.79 2.99
CA ALA A 17 -12.45 13.14 3.04
C ALA A 17 -11.92 13.53 4.44
N SER A 18 -12.32 12.81 5.49
CA SER A 18 -11.78 12.94 6.85
C SER A 18 -10.44 12.22 7.08
N GLY A 19 -9.89 11.52 6.10
CA GLY A 19 -8.63 10.78 6.26
C GLY A 19 -8.76 9.46 7.02
N ALA A 20 -9.97 9.08 7.42
CA ALA A 20 -10.25 7.80 8.07
C ALA A 20 -10.43 6.70 7.02
N ALA A 21 -9.77 5.54 7.24
CA ALA A 21 -10.02 4.35 6.44
C ALA A 21 -11.50 3.98 6.53
N SER A 22 -12.18 4.06 5.40
CA SER A 22 -13.56 3.62 5.26
C SER A 22 -13.57 2.09 5.27
N SER A 23 -14.67 1.50 5.72
CA SER A 23 -14.86 0.03 5.67
C SER A 23 -15.07 -0.51 4.24
N ASP A 24 -14.97 0.37 3.24
CA ASP A 24 -15.13 0.07 1.83
C ASP A 24 -13.80 -0.43 1.26
N ILE A 25 -13.77 -1.74 0.98
CA ILE A 25 -12.62 -2.44 0.44
C ILE A 25 -12.60 -2.24 -1.06
N LEU A 26 -11.55 -1.60 -1.56
CA LEU A 26 -11.32 -1.37 -3.00
C LEU A 26 -10.70 -2.61 -3.66
N GLY A 27 -9.99 -3.43 -2.89
CA GLY A 27 -9.42 -4.69 -3.35
C GLY A 27 -8.55 -5.35 -2.30
N GLN A 28 -8.23 -6.63 -2.52
CA GLN A 28 -7.42 -7.44 -1.62
C GLN A 28 -6.57 -8.39 -2.46
N GLY A 29 -5.29 -8.49 -2.15
CA GLY A 29 -4.36 -9.32 -2.90
C GLY A 29 -2.95 -9.21 -2.34
N THR A 30 -1.95 -9.48 -3.17
CA THR A 30 -0.55 -9.16 -2.84
C THR A 30 -0.27 -7.68 -3.06
N LEU A 31 0.84 -7.14 -2.55
CA LEU A 31 1.23 -5.75 -2.86
C LEU A 31 1.31 -5.48 -4.37
N GLU A 32 1.76 -6.46 -5.17
CA GLU A 32 1.76 -6.37 -6.63
C GLU A 32 0.35 -6.26 -7.21
N ASP A 33 -0.59 -7.05 -6.70
CA ASP A 33 -1.99 -6.99 -7.10
C ASP A 33 -2.62 -5.65 -6.68
N CYS A 34 -2.27 -5.14 -5.49
CA CYS A 34 -2.69 -3.83 -5.04
C CYS A 34 -2.22 -2.71 -5.98
N VAL A 35 -0.99 -2.79 -6.51
CA VAL A 35 -0.50 -1.83 -7.52
C VAL A 35 -1.35 -1.89 -8.79
N ALA A 36 -1.67 -3.08 -9.27
CA ALA A 36 -2.52 -3.25 -10.44
C ALA A 36 -3.94 -2.71 -10.22
N ILE A 37 -4.53 -2.98 -9.05
CA ILE A 37 -5.85 -2.48 -8.66
C ILE A 37 -5.84 -0.95 -8.62
N VAL A 38 -4.86 -0.35 -7.91
CA VAL A 38 -4.78 1.11 -7.74
C VAL A 38 -4.47 1.80 -9.06
N ALA A 39 -3.65 1.21 -9.92
CA ALA A 39 -3.40 1.72 -11.27
C ALA A 39 -4.67 1.78 -12.13
N GLY A 40 -5.67 0.93 -11.86
CA GLY A 40 -6.99 0.97 -12.49
C GLY A 40 -7.95 2.03 -11.92
N LEU A 41 -7.62 2.65 -10.78
CA LEU A 41 -8.44 3.69 -10.14
C LEU A 41 -8.14 5.08 -10.70
N SER A 42 -9.11 6.00 -10.58
CA SER A 42 -8.93 7.42 -10.90
C SER A 42 -7.92 8.07 -9.96
N ALA A 43 -7.16 9.08 -10.44
CA ALA A 43 -6.13 9.77 -9.66
C ALA A 43 -6.62 10.34 -8.31
N ASP A 44 -7.88 10.81 -8.23
CA ASP A 44 -8.50 11.20 -6.96
C ASP A 44 -8.61 10.04 -5.97
N LYS A 45 -9.06 8.87 -6.43
CA LYS A 45 -9.16 7.67 -5.59
C LYS A 45 -7.78 7.18 -5.17
N GLN A 46 -6.78 7.22 -6.05
CA GLN A 46 -5.40 6.82 -5.72
C GLN A 46 -4.82 7.66 -4.57
N LYS A 47 -5.22 8.93 -4.44
CA LYS A 47 -4.82 9.82 -3.35
C LYS A 47 -5.67 9.66 -2.08
N SER A 48 -6.68 8.81 -2.13
CA SER A 48 -7.65 8.58 -1.05
C SER A 48 -7.84 7.07 -0.84
N ILE A 49 -6.72 6.34 -0.79
CA ILE A 49 -6.68 4.93 -0.40
C ILE A 49 -5.82 4.75 0.85
N SER A 50 -6.03 3.64 1.55
CA SER A 50 -5.16 3.18 2.62
C SER A 50 -4.85 1.71 2.36
N ILE A 51 -3.61 1.27 2.59
CA ILE A 51 -3.18 -0.11 2.38
C ILE A 51 -2.86 -0.71 3.74
N GLN A 52 -3.48 -1.84 4.06
CA GLN A 52 -3.19 -2.59 5.28
C GLN A 52 -2.56 -3.93 4.92
N MET A 53 -1.36 -4.18 5.43
CA MET A 53 -0.70 -5.47 5.36
C MET A 53 -1.23 -6.39 6.46
N ASP A 54 -1.88 -7.47 6.06
CA ASP A 54 -2.51 -8.44 6.97
C ASP A 54 -1.45 -9.19 7.79
N SER A 55 -0.25 -9.37 7.23
CA SER A 55 0.81 -10.18 7.80
C SER A 55 1.74 -9.43 8.76
N LEU A 56 1.86 -8.10 8.65
CA LEU A 56 2.79 -7.27 9.42
C LEU A 56 2.13 -6.28 10.39
N ASP A 57 0.79 -6.27 10.47
CA ASP A 57 0.03 -5.23 11.21
C ASP A 57 0.47 -3.80 10.82
N LEU A 58 0.87 -3.63 9.55
CA LEU A 58 1.29 -2.35 8.99
C LEU A 58 0.15 -1.75 8.20
N GLN A 59 -0.25 -0.53 8.57
CA GLN A 59 -1.17 0.28 7.80
C GLN A 59 -0.41 1.48 7.22
N PHE A 60 -0.64 1.74 5.93
CA PHE A 60 -0.11 2.84 5.13
C PHE A 60 -1.26 3.77 4.77
N GLY A 61 -1.21 5.00 5.25
CA GLY A 61 -2.19 6.03 4.90
C GLY A 61 -2.07 6.47 3.44
N PRO A 62 -2.93 7.38 2.95
CA PRO A 62 -2.92 7.82 1.55
C PRO A 62 -1.60 8.42 1.05
N GLN A 63 -0.83 9.06 1.94
CA GLN A 63 0.50 9.55 1.61
C GLN A 63 1.49 8.40 1.44
N GLU A 64 1.63 7.56 2.47
CA GLU A 64 2.57 6.43 2.45
C GLU A 64 2.21 5.37 1.40
N ALA A 65 0.91 5.13 1.17
CA ALA A 65 0.43 4.24 0.12
C ALA A 65 0.83 4.77 -1.25
N GLY A 66 0.80 6.09 -1.46
CA GLY A 66 1.31 6.72 -2.68
C GLY A 66 2.79 6.45 -2.89
N GLU A 67 3.60 6.58 -1.85
CA GLU A 67 5.04 6.29 -1.91
C GLU A 67 5.31 4.81 -2.13
N LEU A 68 4.68 3.92 -1.36
CA LEU A 68 4.79 2.47 -1.49
C LEU A 68 4.48 2.04 -2.93
N LEU A 69 3.37 2.52 -3.49
CA LEU A 69 2.99 2.20 -4.87
C LEU A 69 3.93 2.80 -5.91
N HIS A 70 4.47 3.99 -5.65
CA HIS A 70 5.46 4.63 -6.52
C HIS A 70 6.74 3.79 -6.57
N PHE A 71 7.24 3.37 -5.41
CA PHE A 71 8.38 2.47 -5.26
C PHE A 71 8.14 1.13 -5.95
N LEU A 72 6.98 0.50 -5.72
CA LEU A 72 6.62 -0.77 -6.38
C LEU A 72 6.50 -0.66 -7.90
N ARG A 73 6.18 0.53 -8.42
CA ARG A 73 6.04 0.77 -9.87
C ARG A 73 7.37 1.11 -10.54
N GLU A 74 8.20 1.93 -9.91
CA GLU A 74 9.54 2.26 -10.41
C GLU A 74 10.48 1.06 -10.29
N GLU A 75 10.34 0.29 -9.22
CA GLU A 75 11.14 -0.89 -8.97
C GLU A 75 10.35 -2.14 -9.39
N SER A 76 10.46 -2.50 -10.67
CA SER A 76 10.04 -3.82 -11.17
C SER A 76 10.91 -4.97 -10.59
N ALA A 77 11.46 -4.81 -9.38
CA ALA A 77 12.51 -5.63 -8.81
C ALA A 77 12.48 -5.71 -7.27
N GLY A 78 11.31 -5.70 -6.63
CA GLY A 78 11.15 -6.32 -5.31
C GLY A 78 11.74 -5.58 -4.11
N LEU A 79 10.91 -4.71 -3.52
CA LEU A 79 11.11 -4.17 -2.19
C LEU A 79 11.32 -5.30 -1.18
N SER A 80 12.24 -5.13 -0.23
CA SER A 80 12.39 -6.00 0.95
C SER A 80 11.63 -5.45 2.15
N ASN A 81 11.19 -6.30 3.11
CA ASN A 81 10.41 -5.87 4.28
C ASN A 81 11.03 -4.67 5.01
N ASN A 82 12.36 -4.59 5.02
CA ASN A 82 13.11 -3.54 5.69
C ASN A 82 12.91 -2.16 5.05
N GLU A 83 12.78 -2.10 3.72
CA GLU A 83 12.56 -0.85 2.98
C GLU A 83 11.13 -0.34 3.17
N ILE A 84 10.17 -1.27 3.23
CA ILE A 84 8.77 -0.93 3.53
C ILE A 84 8.62 -0.36 4.95
N ILE A 85 9.39 -0.89 5.90
CA ILE A 85 9.45 -0.36 7.27
C ILE A 85 10.15 1.02 7.27
N GLU A 86 11.16 1.24 6.43
CA GLU A 86 11.81 2.55 6.30
C GLU A 86 10.88 3.63 5.72
N ILE A 87 10.00 3.30 4.77
CA ILE A 87 8.98 4.26 4.26
C ILE A 87 8.15 4.79 5.43
N LYS A 88 7.73 3.90 6.34
CA LYS A 88 6.98 4.29 7.54
C LYS A 88 7.80 5.02 8.60
N SER A 89 9.11 4.79 8.61
CA SER A 89 10.01 5.38 9.61
C SER A 89 10.57 6.74 9.16
N SER A 90 10.43 7.08 7.88
CA SER A 90 10.99 8.30 7.27
C SER A 90 10.15 9.57 7.52
N ASP A 91 9.00 9.45 8.19
CA ASP A 91 8.14 10.58 8.59
C ASP A 91 8.35 11.04 10.05
N LEU A 92 9.42 10.60 10.74
CA LEU A 92 9.77 11.04 12.11
C LEU A 92 10.89 12.09 12.16
#